data_AF-A0A841GMI3-F1
#
_entry.id   AF-A0A841GMI3-F1
#
_cell.length_a   1.000
_cell.length_b   1.000
_cell.length_c   1.000
_cell.angle_alpha   90.00
_cell.angle_beta   90.00
_cell.angle_gamma   90.00
#
_symmetry.space_group_name_H-M   'P 1'
#
loop_
_entity.id
_entity.type
_entity.pdbx_description
1 polymer ?
#
loop_
_entity_poly.entity_id
_entity_poly.type
_entity_poly.pdbx_seq_one_letter_code
_entity_poly.pdbx_strand_id
1 'polypeptide(L)'
;MDTSSSGPPPIPGYQLAAPTEADVRFALHRVFGKERAEQRWAEACATARVLVGSVDSARLAETVQALAAQGGATAAIARSIEIRMRTYARLAANSALAAGVRE
;
A
#
# COMPACT_ATOMS: atom_id res chain seq x y z
N MET A 1 -19.99 17.37 -3.82
CA MET A 1 -18.64 17.02 -4.35
C MET A 1 -18.43 15.56 -4.02
N ASP A 2 -18.83 14.67 -4.93
CA ASP A 2 -18.64 13.23 -4.78
C ASP A 2 -17.17 12.89 -5.00
N THR A 3 -16.49 12.53 -3.92
CA THR A 3 -15.17 11.92 -3.99
C THR A 3 -15.37 10.46 -4.35
N SER A 4 -15.44 10.18 -5.65
CA SER A 4 -15.31 8.82 -6.18
C SER A 4 -13.90 8.33 -5.83
N SER A 5 -13.76 7.79 -4.62
CA SER A 5 -12.58 7.05 -4.19
C SER A 5 -12.51 5.82 -5.09
N SER A 6 -11.67 5.89 -6.12
CA SER A 6 -11.32 4.77 -7.00
C SER A 6 -10.43 3.75 -6.26
N GLY A 7 -10.78 3.45 -5.01
CA GLY A 7 -10.15 2.42 -4.21
C GLY A 7 -10.81 1.07 -4.52
N PRO A 8 -10.07 -0.03 -4.45
CA PRO A 8 -10.67 -1.35 -4.59
C PRO A 8 -11.67 -1.59 -3.44
N PRO A 9 -12.77 -2.33 -3.69
CA PRO A 9 -13.87 -2.44 -2.76
C PRO A 9 -13.47 -3.12 -1.44
N PRO A 10 -14.12 -2.79 -0.32
CA PRO A 10 -13.92 -3.49 0.95
C PRO A 10 -14.35 -4.95 0.83
N ILE A 11 -13.68 -5.82 1.60
CA ILE A 11 -13.94 -7.27 1.56
C ILE A 11 -15.12 -7.62 2.48
N PRO A 12 -16.22 -8.20 1.99
CA PRO A 12 -17.36 -8.57 2.83
C PRO A 12 -16.96 -9.50 3.98
N GLY A 13 -17.42 -9.19 5.20
CA GLY A 13 -17.06 -9.94 6.41
C GLY A 13 -15.72 -9.57 7.04
N TYR A 14 -14.92 -8.71 6.40
CA TYR A 14 -13.66 -8.20 6.93
C TYR A 14 -13.63 -6.66 6.86
N GLN A 15 -13.30 -5.99 7.96
CA GLN A 15 -13.05 -4.54 7.94
C GLN A 15 -11.65 -4.23 7.38
N LEU A 16 -11.36 -4.70 6.17
CA LEU A 16 -10.06 -4.59 5.50
C LEU A 16 -10.19 -3.82 4.19
N ALA A 17 -9.34 -2.80 4.03
CA ALA A 17 -9.13 -2.04 2.80
C ALA A 17 -7.76 -2.33 2.21
N ALA A 18 -7.61 -2.14 0.89
CA ALA A 18 -6.30 -2.23 0.26
C ALA A 18 -5.36 -1.15 0.84
N PRO A 19 -4.08 -1.48 1.11
CA PRO A 19 -3.10 -0.48 1.49
C PRO A 19 -2.96 0.60 0.41
N THR A 20 -2.72 1.84 0.86
CA THR A 20 -2.58 3.04 0.03
C THR A 20 -1.22 3.71 0.26
N GLU A 21 -0.89 4.69 -0.58
CA GLU A 21 0.25 5.59 -0.34
C GLU A 21 0.19 6.25 1.04
N ALA A 22 -1.00 6.63 1.50
CA ALA A 22 -1.19 7.26 2.80
C ALA A 22 -0.80 6.34 3.96
N ASP A 23 -1.07 5.02 3.85
CA ASP A 23 -0.65 4.03 4.85
C ASP A 23 0.88 3.97 4.97
N VAL A 24 1.58 3.97 3.82
CA VAL A 24 3.05 3.90 3.80
C VAL A 24 3.65 5.15 4.41
N ARG A 25 3.17 6.32 3.99
CA ARG A 25 3.61 7.61 4.54
C ARG A 25 3.37 7.65 6.04
N PHE A 26 2.18 7.27 6.51
CA PHE A 26 1.86 7.23 7.93
C PHE A 26 2.83 6.33 8.73
N ALA A 27 3.16 5.14 8.21
CA ALA A 27 4.12 4.24 8.86
C ALA A 27 5.53 4.86 8.92
N LEU A 28 5.99 5.49 7.84
CA LEU A 28 7.27 6.20 7.80
C LEU A 28 7.29 7.38 8.78
N HIS A 29 6.21 8.16 8.84
CA HIS A 29 6.05 9.31 9.75
C HIS A 29 6.24 8.90 11.21
N ARG A 30 5.67 7.75 11.61
CA ARG A 30 5.77 7.23 12.97
C ARG A 30 7.18 6.80 13.36
N VAL A 31 7.99 6.33 12.41
CA VAL A 31 9.32 5.77 12.70
C VAL A 31 10.42 6.82 12.56
N PHE A 32 10.34 7.68 11.55
CA PHE A 32 11.40 8.63 11.21
C PHE A 32 11.09 10.08 11.52
N GLY A 33 9.83 10.41 11.83
CA GLY A 33 9.35 11.79 11.89
C GLY A 33 9.09 12.37 10.49
N LYS A 34 8.44 13.55 10.45
CA LYS A 34 7.83 14.07 9.23
C LYS A 34 8.79 14.27 8.07
N GLU A 35 9.85 15.02 8.30
CA GLU A 35 10.77 15.42 7.24
C GLU A 35 11.53 14.22 6.65
N ARG A 36 12.09 13.36 7.50
CA ARG A 36 12.81 12.16 7.06
C ARG A 36 11.88 11.16 6.38
N ALA A 37 10.64 11.03 6.83
CA ALA A 37 9.66 10.16 6.19
C ALA A 37 9.36 10.59 4.75
N GLU A 38 9.12 11.89 4.53
CA GLU A 38 8.89 12.44 3.19
C GLU A 38 10.11 12.27 2.29
N GLN A 39 11.33 12.46 2.81
CA GLN A 39 12.56 12.25 2.04
C GLN A 39 12.70 10.79 1.58
N ARG A 40 12.52 9.82 2.50
CA ARG A 40 12.61 8.39 2.19
C ARG A 40 11.54 7.95 1.20
N TRP A 41 10.32 8.48 1.34
CA TRP A 41 9.25 8.18 0.41
C TRP A 41 9.50 8.76 -0.98
N ALA A 42 9.93 10.03 -1.07
CA ALA A 42 10.29 10.65 -2.34
C ALA A 42 11.41 9.90 -3.07
N GLU A 43 12.43 9.43 -2.34
CA GLU A 43 13.52 8.60 -2.89
C GLU A 43 13.01 7.25 -3.43
N ALA A 44 12.08 6.60 -2.73
CA ALA A 44 11.45 5.36 -3.19
C ALA A 44 10.61 5.58 -4.46
N CYS A 45 9.80 6.65 -4.48
CA CYS A 45 9.00 7.04 -5.65
C CYS A 45 9.90 7.35 -6.86
N ALA A 46 10.97 8.10 -6.67
CA ALA A 46 11.94 8.40 -7.73
C ALA A 46 12.58 7.12 -8.29
N THR A 47 12.98 6.20 -7.42
CA THR A 47 13.55 4.89 -7.81
C THR A 47 12.54 4.05 -8.60
N ALA A 48 11.27 4.06 -8.20
CA ALA A 48 10.18 3.38 -8.90
C ALA A 48 9.67 4.14 -10.15
N ARG A 49 10.21 5.35 -10.42
CA ARG A 49 9.79 6.25 -11.51
C ARG A 49 8.30 6.63 -11.45
N VAL A 50 7.80 6.90 -10.24
CA VAL A 50 6.42 7.34 -9.98
C VAL A 50 6.44 8.68 -9.24
N LEU A 51 5.42 9.52 -9.46
CA LEU A 51 5.29 10.78 -8.73
C LEU A 51 4.69 10.54 -7.33
N VAL A 52 5.17 11.29 -6.35
CA VAL A 52 4.55 11.32 -5.02
C VAL A 52 3.12 11.85 -5.14
N GLY A 53 2.17 11.21 -4.47
CA GLY A 53 0.75 11.53 -4.54
C GLY A 53 0.01 10.90 -5.73
N SER A 54 0.71 10.18 -6.61
CA SER A 54 0.10 9.46 -7.74
C SER A 54 0.32 7.95 -7.67
N VAL A 55 0.63 7.40 -6.48
CA VAL A 55 0.90 5.97 -6.32
C VAL A 55 -0.43 5.22 -6.14
N ASP A 56 -0.91 4.61 -7.22
CA ASP A 56 -2.06 3.70 -7.20
C ASP A 56 -1.69 2.31 -6.66
N SER A 57 -2.68 1.42 -6.53
CA SER A 57 -2.51 0.07 -6.01
C SER A 57 -1.47 -0.77 -6.78
N ALA A 58 -1.35 -0.58 -8.10
CA ALA A 58 -0.43 -1.33 -8.93
C ALA A 58 1.00 -0.83 -8.73
N ARG A 59 1.18 0.49 -8.72
CA ARG A 59 2.46 1.16 -8.48
C ARG A 59 2.94 1.04 -7.04
N LEU A 60 2.02 0.88 -6.09
CA LEU A 60 2.36 0.73 -4.68
C LEU A 60 3.31 -0.45 -4.44
N ALA A 61 3.12 -1.57 -5.14
CA ALA A 61 3.99 -2.73 -5.02
C ALA A 61 5.43 -2.40 -5.42
N GLU A 62 5.60 -1.75 -6.58
CA GLU A 62 6.91 -1.34 -7.11
C GLU A 62 7.59 -0.34 -6.17
N THR A 63 6.86 0.67 -5.70
CA THR A 63 7.39 1.69 -4.79
C THR A 63 7.75 1.11 -3.42
N VAL A 64 6.98 0.14 -2.91
CA VAL A 64 7.30 -0.57 -1.66
C VAL A 64 8.58 -1.40 -1.79
N GLN A 65 8.84 -2.02 -2.95
CA GLN A 65 10.12 -2.70 -3.19
C GLN A 65 11.29 -1.72 -3.24
N ALA A 66 11.12 -0.57 -3.89
CA ALA A 66 12.13 0.49 -3.88
C ALA A 66 12.41 1.02 -2.46
N LEU A 67 11.37 1.15 -1.63
CA LEU A 67 11.51 1.53 -0.22
C LEU A 67 12.26 0.46 0.59
N ALA A 68 12.05 -0.82 0.29
CA ALA A 68 12.74 -1.92 0.94
C ALA A 68 14.24 -1.92 0.64
N ALA A 69 14.63 -1.57 -0.59
CA ALA A 69 16.03 -1.48 -1.01
C ALA A 69 16.84 -0.41 -0.25
N GLN A 70 16.20 0.56 0.38
CA GLN A 70 16.87 1.55 1.24
C GLN A 70 17.40 0.97 2.56
N GLY A 71 16.94 -0.22 2.96
CA GLY A 71 17.49 -0.97 4.10
C GLY A 71 17.08 -0.46 5.50
N GLY A 72 17.57 -1.14 6.53
CA GLY A 72 17.28 -0.79 7.93
C GLY A 72 15.77 -0.80 8.24
N ALA A 73 15.29 0.24 8.92
CA ALA A 73 13.89 0.33 9.34
C ALA A 73 12.91 0.55 8.17
N THR A 74 13.34 1.08 7.01
CA THR A 74 12.45 1.20 5.83
C THR A 74 12.11 -0.18 5.27
N ALA A 75 13.05 -1.13 5.30
CA ALA A 75 12.82 -2.52 4.87
C ALA A 75 11.77 -3.22 5.74
N ALA A 76 11.78 -2.99 7.06
CA ALA A 76 10.77 -3.54 7.96
C ALA A 76 9.38 -2.95 7.68
N ILE A 77 9.29 -1.64 7.44
CA ILE A 77 8.04 -0.96 7.07
C ILE A 77 7.52 -1.49 5.74
N ALA A 78 8.37 -1.55 4.71
CA ALA A 78 8.03 -2.07 3.40
C ALA A 78 7.50 -3.51 3.48
N ARG A 79 8.16 -4.36 4.26
CA ARG A 79 7.72 -5.74 4.47
C ARG A 79 6.34 -5.83 5.14
N SER A 80 6.07 -4.98 6.12
CA SER A 80 4.76 -4.91 6.77
C SER A 80 3.65 -4.53 5.78
N ILE A 81 3.89 -3.52 4.94
CA ILE A 81 2.95 -3.11 3.88
C ILE A 81 2.75 -4.23 2.86
N GLU A 82 3.82 -4.88 2.42
CA GLU A 82 3.74 -6.01 1.50
C GLU A 82 2.89 -7.16 2.05
N ILE A 83 3.04 -7.50 3.33
CA ILE A 83 2.19 -8.51 4.00
C ILE A 83 0.72 -8.09 3.97
N ARG A 84 0.42 -6.80 4.26
CA ARG A 84 -0.96 -6.29 4.18
C ARG A 84 -1.52 -6.39 2.76
N MET A 85 -0.73 -6.03 1.74
CA MET A 85 -1.14 -6.12 0.33
C MET A 85 -1.46 -7.57 -0.06
N ARG A 86 -0.56 -8.52 0.25
CA ARG A 86 -0.75 -9.95 -0.04
C ARG A 86 -1.96 -10.52 0.68
N THR A 87 -2.16 -10.13 1.94
CA THR A 87 -3.31 -10.56 2.74
C THR A 87 -4.62 -10.06 2.15
N TYR A 88 -4.69 -8.77 1.81
CA TYR A 88 -5.86 -8.19 1.15
C TYR A 88 -6.15 -8.90 -0.17
N ALA A 89 -5.15 -9.06 -1.05
CA ALA A 89 -5.33 -9.72 -2.34
C ALA A 89 -5.86 -11.17 -2.20
N ARG A 90 -5.32 -11.93 -1.25
CA ARG A 90 -5.79 -13.30 -0.97
C ARG A 90 -7.24 -13.33 -0.49
N LEU A 91 -7.60 -12.44 0.44
CA LEU A 91 -8.97 -12.40 0.96
C LEU A 91 -9.95 -11.91 -0.10
N ALA A 92 -9.58 -10.91 -0.90
CA ALA A 92 -10.40 -10.41 -2.00
C ALA A 92 -10.67 -11.50 -3.05
N ALA A 93 -9.65 -12.27 -3.42
CA ALA A 93 -9.80 -13.42 -4.32
C ALA A 93 -10.73 -14.49 -3.74
N ASN A 94 -10.57 -14.84 -2.45
CA ASN A 94 -11.44 -15.82 -1.78
C ASN A 94 -12.90 -15.36 -1.71
N SER A 95 -13.14 -14.08 -1.43
CA SER A 95 -14.50 -13.52 -1.40
C SER A 95 -15.14 -13.51 -2.79
N ALA A 96 -14.38 -13.20 -3.84
CA ALA A 96 -14.87 -13.26 -5.21
C ALA A 96 -15.25 -14.70 -5.61
N LEU A 97 -14.42 -15.69 -5.28
CA LEU A 97 -14.74 -17.12 -5.48
C LEU A 97 -16.00 -17.53 -4.71
N ALA A 98 -16.13 -17.13 -3.44
CA ALA A 98 -17.31 -17.46 -2.64
C ALA A 98 -18.60 -16.80 -3.15
N ALA A 99 -18.49 -15.65 -3.82
CA ALA A 99 -19.62 -15.00 -4.48
C ALA A 99 -20.01 -15.70 -5.78
N GLY A 100 -19.03 -16.14 -6.59
CA GLY A 100 -19.28 -16.84 -7.86
C GLY A 100 -19.75 -18.30 -7.71
N VAL A 101 -19.56 -18.93 -6.56
CA VAL A 101 -20.09 -20.28 -6.25
C VAL A 101 -21.58 -20.24 -5.86
N ARG A 102 -22.19 -19.05 -5.75
CA ARG A 102 -23.61 -18.88 -5.35
C ARG A 102 -24.56 -18.60 -6.52
N GLU A 103 -24.10 -18.71 -7.76
CA GLU A 103 -24.94 -18.66 -8.98
C GLU A 103 -25.17 -20.06 -9.54
#